data_AF-A0A7Z9QQ34-F1
#
_entry.id   AF-A0A7Z9QQ34-F1
#
_cell.length_a   1.000
_cell.length_b   1.000
_cell.length_c   1.000
_cell.angle_alpha   90.00
_cell.angle_beta   90.00
_cell.angle_gamma   90.00
#
_symmetry.space_group_name_H-M   'P 1'
#
loop_
_entity.id
_entity.type
_entity.pdbx_description
1 polymer ?
#
loop_
_entity_poly.entity_id
_entity_poly.type
_entity_poly.pdbx_seq_one_letter_code
_entity_poly.pdbx_strand_id
1 'polypeptide(L)'
;MKSTVFLVFLVLSSQRSSQAEFTNHIQFTDITQEAGINFQHQDGRGEQKYFIETIGSGCAFIDYDDDGDLDIYLVNATFVSKDSAEKASKNKLYRNIGGGKFIDVTASAGVGHPGYGTG
;
A
#
# COMPACT_ATOMS: atom_id res chain seq x y z
N MET A 1 2.06 -68.11 -5.25
CA MET A 1 2.66 -66.79 -5.51
C MET A 1 2.79 -66.61 -7.01
N LYS A 2 2.00 -65.72 -7.62
CA LYS A 2 2.11 -65.38 -9.05
C LYS A 2 2.94 -64.10 -9.14
N SER A 3 4.16 -64.18 -9.68
CA SER A 3 5.00 -63.01 -9.95
C SER A 3 4.71 -62.50 -11.36
N THR A 4 4.19 -61.28 -11.45
CA THR A 4 4.01 -60.53 -12.69
C THR A 4 5.23 -59.65 -12.89
N VAL A 5 5.92 -59.78 -14.02
CA VAL A 5 7.04 -58.90 -14.43
C VAL A 5 6.49 -57.89 -15.43
N PHE A 6 6.67 -56.59 -15.15
CA PHE A 6 6.37 -55.51 -16.10
C PHE A 6 7.64 -55.08 -16.81
N LEU A 7 7.60 -55.07 -18.15
CA LEU A 7 8.64 -54.53 -19.01
C LEU A 7 8.33 -53.05 -19.27
N VAL A 8 9.22 -52.14 -18.88
CA VAL A 8 9.09 -50.70 -19.19
C VAL A 8 10.01 -50.38 -20.38
N PHE A 9 9.43 -49.94 -21.49
CA PHE A 9 10.17 -49.37 -22.62
C PHE A 9 10.56 -47.93 -22.31
N LEU A 10 11.86 -47.64 -22.31
CA LEU A 10 12.40 -46.29 -22.17
C LEU A 10 12.52 -45.66 -23.56
N VAL A 11 11.64 -44.72 -23.89
CA VAL A 11 11.81 -43.86 -25.07
C VAL A 11 12.53 -42.59 -24.62
N LEU A 12 13.83 -42.50 -24.95
CA LEU A 12 14.60 -41.26 -24.81
C LEU A 12 14.22 -40.32 -25.96
N SER A 13 13.25 -39.43 -25.71
CA SER A 13 13.12 -38.23 -26.54
C SER A 13 14.11 -37.19 -26.03
N SER A 14 15.09 -36.85 -26.87
CA SER A 14 15.95 -35.68 -26.66
C SER A 14 15.07 -34.43 -26.73
N GLN A 15 14.65 -33.91 -25.58
CA GLN A 15 14.10 -32.57 -25.51
C GLN A 15 15.27 -31.60 -25.67
N ARG A 16 15.27 -30.86 -26.78
CA ARG A 16 16.07 -29.63 -26.91
C ARG A 16 15.69 -28.74 -25.72
N SER A 17 16.64 -28.51 -24.83
CA SER A 17 16.52 -27.46 -23.82
C SER A 17 16.34 -26.13 -24.54
N SER A 18 15.11 -25.62 -24.63
CA SER A 18 14.93 -24.20 -24.90
C SER A 18 15.46 -23.49 -23.67
N GLN A 19 16.56 -22.75 -23.81
CA GLN A 19 16.95 -21.78 -22.80
C GLN A 19 15.78 -20.80 -22.66
N ALA A 20 15.03 -20.92 -21.57
CA ALA A 20 14.03 -19.93 -21.20
C ALA A 20 14.80 -18.65 -20.88
N GLU A 21 14.56 -17.59 -21.65
CA GLU A 21 15.06 -16.27 -21.31
C GLU A 21 14.46 -15.87 -19.96
N PHE A 22 15.31 -15.77 -18.94
CA PHE A 22 14.93 -15.19 -17.66
C PHE A 22 14.75 -13.68 -17.86
N THR A 23 13.55 -13.28 -18.25
CA THR A 23 13.15 -11.88 -18.13
C THR A 23 12.88 -11.63 -16.64
N ASN A 24 13.87 -11.08 -15.93
CA ASN A 24 13.69 -10.59 -14.56
C ASN A 24 12.78 -9.37 -14.59
N HIS A 25 11.47 -9.59 -14.73
CA HIS A 25 10.47 -8.55 -14.60
C HIS A 25 10.22 -8.31 -13.11
N ILE A 26 10.45 -7.07 -12.68
CA ILE A 26 10.07 -6.62 -11.34
C ILE A 26 8.55 -6.71 -11.25
N GLN A 27 8.06 -7.48 -10.28
CA GLN A 27 6.65 -7.59 -9.96
C GLN A 27 6.35 -6.79 -8.70
N PHE A 28 5.29 -6.00 -8.76
CA PHE A 28 4.73 -5.32 -7.60
C PHE A 28 3.44 -6.02 -7.20
N THR A 29 3.26 -6.20 -5.89
CA THR A 29 2.03 -6.72 -5.30
C THR A 29 1.43 -5.64 -4.42
N ASP A 30 0.17 -5.31 -4.65
CA ASP A 30 -0.57 -4.42 -3.76
C ASP A 30 -0.92 -5.20 -2.49
N ILE A 31 -0.29 -4.81 -1.37
CA ILE A 31 -0.54 -5.39 -0.05
C ILE A 31 -1.30 -4.44 0.88
N THR A 32 -1.89 -3.36 0.37
CA THR A 32 -2.43 -2.26 1.18
C THR A 32 -3.46 -2.76 2.20
N GLN A 33 -4.40 -3.61 1.75
CA GLN A 33 -5.42 -4.20 2.61
C GLN A 33 -4.84 -5.21 3.60
N GLU A 34 -3.92 -6.08 3.15
CA GLU A 34 -3.29 -7.03 4.05
C GLU A 34 -2.46 -6.32 5.12
N ALA A 35 -1.78 -5.24 4.77
CA ALA A 35 -1.00 -4.40 5.68
C ALA A 35 -1.87 -3.63 6.69
N GLY A 36 -3.20 -3.63 6.56
CA GLY A 36 -4.09 -2.90 7.46
C GLY A 36 -4.20 -1.40 7.16
N ILE A 37 -3.76 -0.96 5.97
CA ILE A 37 -3.83 0.43 5.54
C ILE A 37 -5.13 0.64 4.77
N ASN A 38 -5.90 1.65 5.15
CA ASN A 38 -7.19 2.00 4.53
C ASN A 38 -7.28 3.48 4.14
N PHE A 39 -6.13 4.11 3.92
CA PHE A 39 -6.04 5.51 3.58
C PHE A 39 -6.60 5.79 2.19
N GLN A 40 -7.45 6.81 2.09
CA GLN A 40 -7.91 7.36 0.82
C GLN A 40 -7.60 8.85 0.80
N HIS A 41 -6.83 9.25 -0.21
CA HIS A 41 -6.50 10.66 -0.40
C HIS A 41 -7.70 11.41 -1.00
N GLN A 42 -8.05 12.51 -0.35
CA GLN A 42 -8.95 13.54 -0.85
C GLN A 42 -8.08 14.72 -1.28
N ASP A 43 -8.20 15.15 -2.52
CA ASP A 43 -7.45 16.30 -3.09
C ASP A 43 -8.26 17.60 -3.09
N GLY A 44 -9.46 17.58 -2.51
CA GLY A 44 -10.30 18.75 -2.36
C GLY A 44 -11.06 19.16 -3.62
N ARG A 45 -11.01 18.35 -4.69
CA ARG A 45 -11.61 18.68 -5.99
C ARG A 45 -13.10 19.05 -5.87
N GLY A 46 -13.42 20.30 -6.23
CA GLY A 46 -14.79 20.83 -6.22
C GLY A 46 -15.32 21.24 -7.60
N GLU A 47 -16.50 21.87 -7.62
CA GLU A 47 -17.02 22.57 -8.81
C GLU A 47 -16.12 23.76 -9.18
N GLN A 48 -15.77 24.56 -8.17
CA GLN A 48 -14.75 25.60 -8.28
C GLN A 48 -13.38 24.94 -8.30
N LYS A 49 -12.51 25.41 -9.19
CA LYS A 49 -11.15 24.88 -9.36
C LYS A 49 -10.15 25.80 -8.69
N TYR A 50 -9.42 25.27 -7.73
CA TYR A 50 -8.39 26.01 -7.02
C TYR A 50 -7.01 25.50 -7.41
N PHE A 51 -6.03 26.40 -7.53
CA PHE A 51 -4.66 26.02 -7.88
C PHE A 51 -4.07 24.98 -6.90
N ILE A 52 -4.42 25.08 -5.62
CA ILE A 52 -3.92 24.17 -4.57
C ILE A 52 -4.39 22.71 -4.74
N GLU A 53 -5.47 22.46 -5.50
CA GLU A 53 -5.95 21.10 -5.85
C GLU A 53 -4.98 20.34 -6.76
N THR A 54 -4.07 21.07 -7.41
CA THR A 54 -3.02 20.48 -8.26
C THR A 54 -1.76 20.12 -7.48
N ILE A 55 -1.66 20.54 -6.21
CA ILE A 55 -0.54 20.23 -5.33
C ILE A 55 -0.82 18.87 -4.68
N GLY A 56 0.15 17.97 -4.78
CA GLY A 56 0.05 16.62 -4.23
C GLY A 56 0.05 16.56 -2.70
N SER A 57 -0.11 15.35 -2.20
CA SER A 57 -0.01 15.07 -0.77
C SER A 57 1.42 14.75 -0.35
N GLY A 58 1.69 14.92 0.94
CA GLY A 58 2.91 14.47 1.60
C GLY A 58 2.74 13.15 2.33
N CYS A 59 3.87 12.46 2.52
CA CYS A 59 3.99 11.34 3.44
C CYS A 59 5.32 11.41 4.19
N ALA A 60 5.40 10.73 5.33
CA ALA A 60 6.63 10.55 6.08
C ALA A 60 6.70 9.15 6.68
N PHE A 61 7.92 8.59 6.71
CA PHE A 61 8.26 7.47 7.56
C PHE A 61 8.92 8.02 8.82
N ILE A 62 8.37 7.70 9.99
CA ILE A 62 8.83 8.18 11.29
C ILE A 62 8.70 7.05 12.30
N ASP A 63 9.59 6.96 13.27
CA ASP A 63 9.38 6.13 14.46
C ASP A 63 8.72 7.03 15.50
N TYR A 64 7.38 6.99 15.61
CA TYR A 64 6.66 7.95 16.46
C TYR A 64 6.60 7.52 17.93
N ASP A 65 6.82 6.24 18.23
CA ASP A 65 6.77 5.72 19.60
C ASP A 65 8.06 5.07 20.12
N ASP A 66 9.17 5.24 19.41
CA ASP A 66 10.53 4.85 19.80
C ASP A 66 10.67 3.32 20.00
N ASP A 67 9.95 2.54 19.18
CA ASP A 67 10.02 1.07 19.19
C ASP A 67 10.98 0.50 18.13
N GLY A 68 11.56 1.38 17.31
CA GLY A 68 12.54 1.05 16.27
C GLY A 68 11.91 0.61 14.95
N ASP A 69 10.59 0.47 14.87
CA ASP A 69 9.87 0.21 13.63
C ASP A 69 9.38 1.53 13.00
N LEU A 70 9.59 1.70 11.69
CA LEU A 70 9.10 2.90 11.00
C LEU A 70 7.58 2.82 10.79
N ASP A 71 6.91 3.86 11.28
CA ASP A 71 5.49 4.15 11.10
C ASP A 71 5.25 5.02 9.86
N ILE A 72 3.99 5.18 9.47
CA ILE A 72 3.59 5.94 8.28
C ILE A 72 2.66 7.07 8.65
N TYR A 73 3.06 8.30 8.35
CA TYR A 73 2.18 9.46 8.37
C TYR A 73 1.78 9.87 6.96
N LEU A 74 0.48 10.00 6.71
CA LEU A 74 -0.10 10.37 5.42
C LEU A 74 -0.90 11.66 5.57
N VAL A 75 -0.49 12.67 4.82
CA VAL A 75 -1.20 13.94 4.75
C VAL A 75 -2.45 13.76 3.87
N ASN A 76 -3.52 14.43 4.22
CA ASN A 76 -4.74 14.47 3.43
C ASN A 76 -5.09 15.92 3.13
N ALA A 77 -5.91 16.15 2.11
CA ALA A 77 -6.53 17.43 1.89
C ALA A 77 -8.04 17.37 2.16
N THR A 78 -8.68 18.52 2.00
CA THR A 78 -10.11 18.71 2.19
C THR A 78 -10.60 19.70 1.16
N PHE A 79 -11.90 19.93 1.11
CA PHE A 79 -12.46 20.95 0.22
C PHE A 79 -12.05 22.35 0.69
N VAL A 80 -11.65 23.21 -0.25
CA VAL A 80 -11.26 24.60 0.05
C VAL A 80 -12.47 25.45 0.47
N SER A 81 -13.66 25.15 -0.05
CA SER A 81 -14.90 25.84 0.30
C SER A 81 -15.42 25.42 1.68
N LYS A 82 -15.85 26.40 2.50
CA LYS A 82 -16.33 26.19 3.88
C LYS A 82 -17.55 25.27 4.00
N ASP A 83 -18.37 25.16 2.95
CA ASP A 83 -19.62 24.39 2.97
C ASP A 83 -19.41 22.87 3.01
N SER A 84 -18.16 22.41 2.94
CA SER A 84 -17.80 21.00 2.83
C SER A 84 -17.08 20.44 4.07
N ALA A 85 -17.04 21.20 5.17
CA ALA A 85 -16.36 20.81 6.40
C ALA A 85 -16.87 19.48 6.99
N GLU A 86 -18.15 19.14 6.78
CA GLU A 86 -18.72 17.85 7.23
C GLU A 86 -18.13 16.62 6.49
N LYS A 87 -17.47 16.84 5.34
CA LYS A 87 -16.81 15.80 4.54
C LYS A 87 -15.28 15.87 4.62
N ALA A 88 -14.73 16.57 5.61
CA ALA A 88 -13.30 16.78 5.70
C ALA A 88 -12.56 15.46 6.00
N SER A 89 -11.72 15.06 5.06
CA SER A 89 -10.75 14.00 5.30
C SER A 89 -9.68 14.47 6.28
N LYS A 90 -9.11 13.53 7.02
CA LYS A 90 -8.07 13.79 8.01
C LYS A 90 -6.77 13.17 7.57
N ASN A 91 -5.65 13.76 8.00
CA ASN A 91 -4.37 13.09 8.01
C ASN A 91 -4.47 11.77 8.79
N LYS A 92 -3.59 10.81 8.47
CA LYS A 92 -3.55 9.51 9.12
C LYS A 92 -2.16 9.19 9.63
N LEU A 93 -2.08 8.61 10.82
CA LEU A 93 -0.88 7.97 11.37
C LEU A 93 -1.15 6.48 11.54
N TYR A 94 -0.32 5.67 10.92
CA TYR A 94 -0.35 4.22 10.97
C TYR A 94 0.86 3.72 11.74
N ARG A 95 0.64 3.15 12.93
CA ARG A 95 1.69 2.49 13.71
C ARG A 95 2.04 1.16 13.08
N ASN A 96 3.32 0.88 12.87
CA ASN A 96 3.82 -0.43 12.49
C ASN A 96 3.78 -1.36 13.70
N ILE A 97 3.17 -2.54 13.55
CA ILE A 97 3.07 -3.56 14.61
C ILE A 97 3.91 -4.80 14.27
N GLY A 98 4.88 -4.64 13.38
CA GLY A 98 5.73 -5.70 12.85
C GLY A 98 5.08 -6.49 11.71
N GLY A 99 5.90 -7.27 11.00
CA GLY A 99 5.44 -8.18 9.95
C GLY A 99 4.75 -7.50 8.75
N GLY A 100 5.03 -6.21 8.52
CA GLY A 100 4.41 -5.41 7.47
C GLY A 100 2.92 -5.10 7.74
N LYS A 101 2.50 -5.11 9.01
CA LYS A 101 1.15 -4.78 9.45
C LYS A 101 1.13 -3.44 10.18
N PHE A 102 0.04 -2.72 9.99
CA PHE A 102 -0.15 -1.40 10.53
C PHE A 102 -1.52 -1.24 11.18
N ILE A 103 -1.61 -0.38 12.19
CA ILE A 103 -2.85 0.00 12.84
C ILE A 103 -3.01 1.53 12.81
N ASP A 104 -4.22 2.02 12.55
CA ASP A 104 -4.51 3.44 12.59
C ASP A 104 -4.54 3.95 14.04
N VAL A 105 -3.56 4.77 14.40
CA VAL A 105 -3.41 5.39 15.73
C VAL A 105 -3.68 6.90 15.69
N THR A 106 -4.26 7.40 14.60
CA THR A 106 -4.47 8.83 14.35
C THR A 106 -5.19 9.53 15.50
N ALA A 107 -6.23 8.89 16.04
CA ALA A 107 -7.05 9.47 17.10
C ALA A 107 -6.31 9.53 18.44
N SER A 108 -5.62 8.45 18.83
CA SER A 108 -4.85 8.40 20.07
C SER A 108 -3.63 9.32 20.04
N ALA A 109 -3.00 9.49 18.87
CA ALA A 109 -1.87 10.39 18.69
C ALA A 109 -2.28 11.88 18.52
N GLY A 110 -3.56 12.17 18.25
CA GLY A 110 -4.06 13.53 18.11
C GLY A 110 -3.62 14.27 16.85
N VAL A 111 -3.14 13.56 15.83
CA VAL A 111 -2.54 14.14 14.60
C VAL A 111 -3.48 14.19 13.40
N GLY A 112 -4.75 13.81 13.57
CA GLY A 112 -5.76 13.79 12.51
C GLY A 112 -6.35 15.16 12.16
N HIS A 113 -5.52 16.16 11.88
CA HIS A 113 -6.00 17.49 11.49
C HIS A 113 -6.85 17.42 10.20
N PRO A 114 -8.04 18.05 10.15
CA PRO A 114 -8.96 17.95 9.01
C PRO A 114 -8.78 19.06 7.95
N GLY A 115 -7.75 19.89 8.09
CA GLY A 115 -7.46 20.99 7.17
C GLY A 115 -6.85 20.53 5.85
N TYR A 116 -6.71 21.48 4.92
CA TYR A 116 -6.07 21.23 3.64
C TYR A 116 -4.56 21.04 3.83
N GLY A 117 -4.06 19.82 3.63
CA GLY A 117 -2.64 19.49 3.65
C GLY A 117 -2.03 19.35 2.26
N THR A 118 -0.74 19.63 2.15
CA THR A 118 0.10 19.46 0.95
C THR A 118 1.48 18.97 1.37
N GLY A 119 2.25 18.35 0.47
CA GLY A 119 3.64 17.97 0.75
C GLY A 119 4.36 17.38 -0.44
#